data_AF-A0A536JAI7-F1
#
_entry.id   AF-A0A536JAI7-F1
#
_cell.length_a   1.000
_cell.length_b   1.000
_cell.length_c   1.000
_cell.angle_alpha   90.00
_cell.angle_beta   90.00
_cell.angle_gamma   90.00
#
_symmetry.space_group_name_H-M   'P 1'
#
loop_
_entity.id
_entity.type
_entity.pdbx_description
1 polymer ?
#
loop_
_entity_poly.entity_id
_entity_poly.type
_entity_poly.pdbx_seq_one_letter_code
_entity_poly.pdbx_strand_id
1 'polypeptide(L)'
;MARADSYAKLAWAYGLHLARRRLGRGRPQLADLYQTYAADGIRALEPAERERHPRLVTCINCGLCALAAGRLGKTRLPDLASSYMRLYARLGEASSDVSRGEGDGPDLAAASSVCPVGLPLEEVAAAVWRMTVR
;
A
#
# COMPACT_ATOMS: atom_id res chain seq x y z
N MET A 1 -37.24 30.90 -5.53
CA MET A 1 -37.48 29.53 -6.05
C MET A 1 -36.21 28.68 -6.19
N ALA A 2 -35.00 29.25 -6.34
CA ALA A 2 -33.77 28.48 -6.57
C ALA A 2 -33.34 27.45 -5.49
N ARG A 3 -33.57 27.72 -4.18
CA ARG A 3 -33.10 26.82 -3.11
C ARG A 3 -33.84 25.48 -3.07
N ALA A 4 -35.16 25.49 -3.21
CA ALA A 4 -35.97 24.27 -3.16
C ALA A 4 -35.59 23.31 -4.29
N ASP A 5 -35.38 23.85 -5.50
CA ASP A 5 -34.92 23.07 -6.66
C ASP A 5 -33.51 22.53 -6.46
N SER A 6 -32.60 23.31 -5.88
CA SER A 6 -31.25 22.84 -5.52
C SER A 6 -31.30 21.71 -4.50
N TYR A 7 -32.14 21.82 -3.46
CA TYR A 7 -32.30 20.76 -2.47
C TYR A 7 -32.94 19.51 -3.07
N ALA A 8 -33.93 19.65 -3.96
CA ALA A 8 -34.54 18.52 -4.65
C ALA A 8 -33.51 17.78 -5.54
N LYS A 9 -32.69 18.52 -6.30
CA LYS A 9 -31.60 17.95 -7.11
C LYS A 9 -30.55 17.24 -6.25
N LEU A 10 -30.19 17.83 -5.11
CA LEU A 10 -29.23 17.23 -4.18
C LEU A 10 -29.79 15.94 -3.56
N ALA A 11 -31.04 15.98 -3.09
CA ALA A 11 -31.71 14.82 -2.51
C ALA A 11 -31.84 13.68 -3.54
N TRP A 12 -32.19 14.02 -4.79
CA TRP A 12 -32.24 13.07 -5.89
C TRP A 12 -30.87 12.45 -6.20
N ALA A 13 -29.83 13.27 -6.35
CA ALA A 13 -28.47 12.79 -6.61
C ALA A 13 -27.94 11.91 -5.47
N TYR A 14 -28.19 12.30 -4.22
CA TYR A 14 -27.81 11.54 -3.04
C TYR A 14 -28.60 10.22 -2.93
N GLY A 15 -29.90 10.25 -3.20
CA GLY A 15 -30.74 9.04 -3.27
C GLY A 15 -30.25 8.06 -4.32
N LEU A 16 -29.95 8.54 -5.53
CA LEU A 16 -29.35 7.71 -6.60
C LEU A 16 -27.99 7.15 -6.20
N HIS A 17 -27.13 7.95 -5.55
CA HIS A 17 -25.84 7.48 -5.05
C HIS A 17 -26.00 6.34 -4.04
N LEU A 18 -26.88 6.52 -3.04
CA LEU A 18 -27.15 5.50 -2.04
C LEU A 18 -27.78 4.24 -2.66
N ALA A 19 -28.73 4.40 -3.58
CA ALA A 19 -29.35 3.29 -4.29
C ALA A 19 -28.31 2.51 -5.11
N ARG A 20 -27.43 3.19 -5.85
CA ARG A 20 -26.32 2.55 -6.58
C ARG A 20 -25.35 1.82 -5.64
N ARG A 21 -25.02 2.42 -4.49
CA ARG A 21 -24.10 1.81 -3.52
C ARG A 21 -24.69 0.59 -2.81
N ARG A 22 -26.01 0.59 -2.57
CA ARG A 22 -26.71 -0.51 -1.86
C ARG A 22 -27.17 -1.62 -2.81
N LEU A 23 -27.60 -1.28 -4.02
CA LEU A 23 -28.15 -2.23 -4.99
C LEU A 23 -27.13 -2.66 -6.05
N GLY A 24 -26.11 -1.83 -6.31
CA GLY A 24 -25.01 -2.21 -7.17
C GLY A 24 -24.07 -3.15 -6.43
N ARG A 25 -24.00 -4.41 -6.88
CA ARG A 25 -22.83 -5.25 -6.59
C ARG A 25 -21.62 -4.50 -7.14
N GLY A 26 -20.68 -4.10 -6.27
CA GLY A 26 -19.46 -3.46 -6.72
C GLY A 26 -18.81 -4.34 -7.78
N ARG A 27 -18.60 -3.81 -9.00
CA ARG A 27 -17.82 -4.55 -10.00
C ARG A 27 -16.42 -4.71 -9.43
N PRO A 28 -15.92 -5.95 -9.25
CA PRO A 28 -14.57 -6.13 -8.74
C PRO A 28 -13.60 -5.58 -9.78
N GLN A 29 -12.95 -4.45 -9.46
CA GLN A 29 -11.88 -3.84 -10.27
C GLN A 29 -10.56 -4.62 -10.14
N LEU A 30 -10.57 -5.72 -9.40
CA LEU A 30 -9.39 -6.50 -9.07
C LEU A 30 -8.74 -7.12 -10.32
N ALA A 31 -9.55 -7.57 -11.28
CA ALA A 31 -9.03 -8.12 -12.53
C ALA A 31 -8.28 -7.06 -13.35
N ASP A 32 -8.86 -5.86 -13.47
CA ASP A 32 -8.24 -4.73 -14.19
C ASP A 32 -6.95 -4.28 -13.48
N LEU A 33 -6.95 -4.28 -12.14
CA LEU A 33 -5.76 -3.98 -11.33
C LEU A 33 -4.63 -4.99 -11.60
N TYR A 34 -4.94 -6.29 -11.61
CA TYR A 34 -3.95 -7.32 -11.92
C TYR A 34 -3.41 -7.20 -13.34
N GLN A 35 -4.27 -6.91 -14.33
CA GLN A 35 -3.80 -6.68 -15.70
C GLN A 35 -2.89 -5.47 -15.80
N THR A 36 -3.21 -4.38 -15.10
CA THR A 36 -2.40 -3.14 -15.11
C THR A 36 -0.98 -3.38 -14.62
N TYR A 37 -0.80 -4.17 -13.57
CA TYR A 37 0.50 -4.40 -12.93
C TYR A 37 1.20 -5.69 -13.36
N ALA A 38 0.60 -6.49 -14.24
CA ALA A 38 1.18 -7.75 -14.70
C ALA A 38 2.52 -7.55 -15.44
N ALA A 39 2.64 -6.48 -16.22
CA ALA A 39 3.87 -6.13 -16.94
C ALA A 39 5.03 -5.77 -15.99
N ASP A 40 4.70 -5.22 -14.82
CA ASP A 40 5.65 -4.89 -13.77
C ASP A 40 6.09 -6.11 -12.95
N GLY A 41 5.55 -7.30 -13.26
CA GLY A 41 5.86 -8.55 -12.57
C GLY A 41 5.33 -8.63 -11.15
N ILE A 42 4.42 -7.73 -10.75
CA ILE A 42 3.87 -7.66 -9.41
C ILE A 42 2.90 -8.81 -9.19
N ARG A 43 3.21 -9.67 -8.22
CA ARG A 43 2.40 -10.84 -7.86
C ARG A 43 1.32 -10.50 -6.83
N ALA A 44 0.23 -11.26 -6.87
CA ALA A 44 -0.81 -11.17 -5.85
C ALA A 44 -0.28 -11.62 -4.49
N LEU A 45 -0.80 -11.01 -3.42
CA LEU A 45 -0.52 -11.44 -2.04
C LEU A 45 -1.10 -12.82 -1.78
N GLU A 46 -0.33 -13.67 -1.09
CA GLU A 46 -0.80 -14.97 -0.61
C GLU A 46 -1.90 -14.83 0.46
N PRO A 47 -2.76 -15.84 0.68
CA PRO A 47 -3.82 -15.79 1.68
C PRO A 47 -3.33 -15.36 3.08
N ALA A 48 -2.22 -15.93 3.54
CA ALA A 48 -1.62 -15.61 4.83
C ALA A 48 -1.07 -14.16 4.89
N GLU A 49 -0.67 -13.59 3.75
CA GLU A 49 -0.23 -12.19 3.68
C GLU A 49 -1.42 -11.24 3.66
N ARG A 50 -2.52 -11.61 2.98
CA ARG A 50 -3.76 -10.84 2.99
C ARG A 50 -4.35 -10.70 4.39
N GLU A 51 -4.24 -11.74 5.21
CA GLU A 51 -4.68 -11.68 6.61
C GLU A 51 -3.85 -10.71 7.45
N ARG A 52 -2.53 -10.66 7.21
CA ARG A 52 -1.60 -9.74 7.87
C ARG A 52 -1.62 -8.33 7.29
N HIS A 53 -2.11 -8.16 6.06
CA HIS A 53 -2.08 -6.91 5.31
C HIS A 53 -2.57 -5.69 6.10
N PRO A 54 -3.67 -5.73 6.88
CA PRO A 54 -4.09 -4.59 7.69
C PRO A 54 -3.02 -4.06 8.65
N ARG A 55 -2.18 -4.95 9.20
CA ARG A 55 -1.05 -4.57 10.09
C ARG A 55 0.13 -4.01 9.31
N LEU A 56 0.29 -4.39 8.05
CA LEU A 56 1.40 -4.00 7.17
C LEU A 56 1.15 -2.68 6.44
N VAL A 57 -0.07 -2.12 6.49
CA VAL A 57 -0.47 -0.89 5.78
C VAL A 57 -0.83 0.29 6.69
N THR A 58 -0.27 0.34 7.89
CA THR A 58 -0.57 1.39 8.89
C THR A 58 0.38 2.58 8.85
N CYS A 59 1.36 2.59 7.94
CA CYS A 59 2.36 3.64 7.86
C CYS A 59 1.73 5.03 7.66
N ILE A 60 2.18 6.01 8.43
CA ILE A 60 1.74 7.41 8.34
C ILE A 60 2.75 8.33 7.64
N ASN A 61 3.77 7.74 7.00
CA ASN A 61 4.83 8.44 6.29
C ASN A 61 5.59 9.49 7.14
N CYS A 62 5.82 9.20 8.43
CA CYS A 62 6.46 10.15 9.36
C CYS A 62 7.98 10.30 9.19
N GLY A 63 8.67 9.35 8.54
CA GLY A 63 10.11 9.45 8.27
C GLY A 63 11.05 8.88 9.33
N LEU A 64 10.59 8.61 10.55
CA LEU A 64 11.46 8.22 11.68
C LEU A 64 12.27 6.95 11.43
N CYS A 65 11.67 5.94 10.82
CA CYS A 65 12.35 4.68 10.48
C CYS A 65 13.56 4.90 9.55
N ALA A 66 13.48 5.88 8.63
CA ALA A 66 14.59 6.22 7.73
C ALA A 66 15.80 6.82 8.48
N LEU A 67 15.55 7.48 9.62
CA LEU A 67 16.62 8.03 10.45
C LEU A 67 17.30 6.93 11.27
N ALA A 68 16.55 5.94 11.75
CA ALA A 68 17.07 4.86 12.59
C ALA A 68 17.81 3.77 11.80
N ALA A 69 17.36 3.43 10.59
CA ALA A 69 17.89 2.28 9.85
C ALA A 69 19.14 2.56 9.00
N GLY A 70 19.46 3.83 8.77
CA GLY A 70 20.45 4.23 7.76
C GLY A 70 19.92 4.25 6.31
N ARG A 71 20.84 4.34 5.35
CA ARG A 71 20.51 4.62 3.94
C ARG A 71 20.15 3.33 3.18
N LEU A 72 18.90 3.18 2.79
CA LEU A 72 18.51 2.30 1.69
C LEU A 72 18.98 2.90 0.34
N GLY A 73 19.30 2.05 -0.63
CA GLY A 73 19.80 2.45 -1.94
C GLY A 73 18.89 3.40 -2.72
N LYS A 74 17.96 2.85 -3.51
CA LYS A 74 17.08 3.57 -4.44
C LYS A 74 15.81 4.12 -3.80
N THR A 75 15.37 3.54 -2.70
CA THR A 75 14.07 3.79 -2.06
C THR A 75 14.29 4.14 -0.61
N ARG A 76 13.72 5.23 -0.08
CA ARG A 76 13.80 5.50 1.36
C ARG A 76 12.83 4.57 2.12
N LEU A 77 13.09 4.28 3.40
CA LEU A 77 12.18 3.42 4.19
C LEU A 77 10.73 3.91 4.24
N PRO A 78 10.44 5.22 4.32
CA PRO A 78 9.08 5.72 4.25
C PRO A 78 8.44 5.44 2.89
N ASP A 79 9.24 5.48 1.81
CA ASP A 79 8.80 5.10 0.47
C ASP A 79 8.54 3.60 0.37
N LEU A 80 9.38 2.75 0.97
CA LEU A 80 9.17 1.29 1.03
C LEU A 80 7.84 0.96 1.73
N ALA A 81 7.64 1.52 2.93
CA ALA A 81 6.43 1.31 3.71
C ALA A 81 5.18 1.86 3.01
N SER A 82 5.28 2.98 2.29
CA SER A 82 4.14 3.57 1.56
C SER A 82 3.85 2.91 0.22
N SER A 83 4.86 2.33 -0.43
CA SER A 83 4.70 1.54 -1.67
C SER A 83 3.79 0.34 -1.43
N TYR A 84 3.92 -0.31 -0.26
CA TYR A 84 3.05 -1.41 0.16
C TYR A 84 1.60 -0.99 0.46
N MET A 85 1.34 0.30 0.75
CA MET A 85 -0.01 0.79 1.05
C MET A 85 -0.81 1.22 -0.18
N ARG A 86 -0.16 1.87 -1.16
CA ARG A 86 -0.88 2.65 -2.19
C ARG A 86 -0.23 2.70 -3.57
N LEU A 87 1.07 2.48 -3.68
CA LEU A 87 1.82 2.76 -4.91
C LEU A 87 2.53 1.50 -5.42
N TYR A 88 1.74 0.58 -5.96
CA TYR A 88 2.24 -0.67 -6.56
C TYR A 88 3.35 -0.40 -7.61
N ALA A 89 3.28 0.71 -8.35
CA ALA A 89 4.29 1.10 -9.33
C ALA A 89 5.72 1.27 -8.75
N ARG A 90 5.87 1.51 -7.44
CA ARG A 90 7.19 1.65 -6.79
C ARG A 90 7.71 0.35 -6.16
N LEU A 91 6.92 -0.73 -6.18
CA LEU A 91 7.34 -2.01 -5.62
C LEU A 91 8.58 -2.57 -6.32
N GLY A 92 8.69 -2.41 -7.64
CA GLY A 92 9.86 -2.86 -8.40
C GLY A 92 11.15 -2.18 -7.96
N GLU A 93 11.14 -0.87 -7.71
CA GLU A 93 12.31 -0.13 -7.21
C GLU A 93 12.69 -0.60 -5.79
N ALA A 94 11.69 -0.71 -4.93
CA ALA A 94 11.82 -1.14 -3.55
C ALA A 94 12.43 -2.55 -3.42
N SER A 95 12.12 -3.45 -4.36
CA SER A 95 12.63 -4.83 -4.37
C SER A 95 14.15 -4.91 -4.36
N SER A 96 14.81 -3.98 -5.06
CA SER A 96 16.27 -3.96 -5.18
C SER A 96 16.94 -3.55 -3.87
N ASP A 97 16.27 -2.78 -3.02
CA ASP A 97 16.81 -2.32 -1.74
C ASP A 97 16.53 -3.28 -0.56
N VAL A 98 15.66 -4.27 -0.76
CA VAL A 98 15.36 -5.32 0.23
C VAL A 98 16.01 -6.67 -0.12
N SER A 99 16.92 -6.66 -1.10
CA SER A 99 17.65 -7.85 -1.56
C SER A 99 18.42 -8.50 -0.40
N ARG A 100 18.16 -9.79 -0.12
CA ARG A 100 18.84 -10.62 0.91
C ARG A 100 20.32 -10.95 0.60
N GLY A 101 20.99 -10.16 -0.24
CA GLY A 101 22.39 -10.39 -0.63
C GLY A 101 23.38 -9.92 0.44
N GLU A 102 24.60 -10.47 0.42
CA GLU A 102 25.71 -10.08 1.28
C GLU A 102 26.07 -8.59 1.07
N GLY A 103 25.62 -7.74 1.99
CA GLY A 103 25.86 -6.31 2.00
C GLY A 103 25.30 -5.67 3.27
N ASP A 104 25.78 -4.46 3.60
CA ASP A 104 25.32 -3.66 4.74
C ASP A 104 23.93 -3.08 4.43
N GLY A 105 22.91 -3.94 4.56
CA GLY A 105 21.51 -3.57 4.42
C GLY A 105 21.04 -2.70 5.59
N PRO A 106 19.88 -2.04 5.46
CA PRO A 106 19.36 -1.20 6.53
C PRO A 106 19.00 -2.05 7.74
N ASP A 107 19.21 -1.49 8.93
CA ASP A 107 18.76 -2.11 10.16
C ASP A 107 17.24 -1.95 10.30
N LEU A 108 16.50 -2.89 9.70
CA LEU A 108 15.05 -2.93 9.73
C LEU A 108 14.51 -3.14 11.15
N ALA A 109 15.26 -3.79 12.04
CA ALA A 109 14.85 -3.99 13.43
C ALA A 109 14.92 -2.67 14.22
N ALA A 110 16.02 -1.92 14.08
CA ALA A 110 16.12 -0.57 14.62
C ALA A 110 15.04 0.34 14.03
N ALA A 111 14.77 0.24 12.72
CA ALA A 111 13.73 0.99 12.03
C ALA A 111 12.32 0.71 12.58
N SER A 112 12.00 -0.56 12.81
CA SER A 112 10.72 -1.01 13.39
C SER A 112 10.56 -0.50 14.82
N SER A 113 11.64 -0.50 15.60
CA SER A 113 11.62 -0.08 17.02
C SER A 113 11.24 1.40 17.23
N VAL A 114 11.53 2.26 16.25
CA VAL A 114 11.21 3.69 16.31
C VAL A 114 9.87 4.04 15.64
N CYS A 115 9.16 3.05 15.10
CA CYS A 115 7.92 3.30 14.37
C CYS A 115 6.77 3.65 15.34
N PRO A 116 6.17 4.85 15.26
CA PRO A 116 5.13 5.27 16.22
C PRO A 116 3.81 4.50 16.05
N VAL A 117 3.64 3.79 14.93
CA VAL A 117 2.46 2.97 14.64
C VAL A 117 2.77 1.46 14.68
N GLY A 118 3.96 1.08 15.16
CA GLY A 118 4.36 -0.31 15.34
C GLY A 118 4.43 -1.13 14.04
N LEU A 119 4.84 -0.50 12.93
CA LEU A 119 4.94 -1.16 11.64
C LEU A 119 6.12 -2.16 11.64
N PRO A 120 5.90 -3.45 11.34
CA PRO A 120 6.97 -4.45 11.29
C PRO A 120 7.68 -4.40 9.93
N LEU A 121 8.73 -3.58 9.81
CA LEU A 121 9.41 -3.29 8.54
C LEU A 121 10.11 -4.51 7.92
N GLU A 122 10.53 -5.49 8.73
CA GLU A 122 11.03 -6.77 8.25
C GLU A 122 9.96 -7.58 7.51
N GLU A 123 8.74 -7.60 8.06
CA GLU A 123 7.61 -8.28 7.44
C GLU A 123 7.18 -7.56 6.15
N VAL A 124 7.18 -6.22 6.16
CA VAL A 124 6.90 -5.39 4.98
C VAL A 124 7.93 -5.65 3.88
N ALA A 125 9.23 -5.59 4.21
CA ALA A 125 10.31 -5.84 3.26
C ALA A 125 10.21 -7.24 2.65
N ALA A 126 9.90 -8.26 3.48
CA ALA A 126 9.72 -9.62 3.01
C ALA A 126 8.49 -9.77 2.08
N ALA A 127 7.40 -9.06 2.35
CA ALA A 127 6.21 -9.05 1.49
C ALA A 127 6.50 -8.36 0.14
N VAL A 128 7.16 -7.20 0.16
CA VAL A 128 7.60 -6.49 -1.05
C VAL A 128 8.48 -7.41 -1.90
N TRP A 129 9.51 -8.02 -1.31
CA TRP A 129 10.41 -8.93 -2.02
C TRP A 129 9.64 -10.09 -2.69
N ARG A 130 8.70 -10.73 -1.97
CA ARG A 130 7.88 -11.81 -2.54
C ARG A 130 6.98 -11.33 -3.67
N MET A 131 6.47 -10.11 -3.63
CA MET A 131 5.63 -9.59 -4.72
C MET A 131 6.41 -9.28 -5.99
N THR A 132 7.72 -9.07 -5.90
CA THR A 132 8.53 -8.48 -6.99
C THR A 132 9.61 -9.40 -7.56
N VAL A 133 10.10 -10.37 -6.79
CA VAL A 133 11.16 -11.31 -7.22
C VAL A 133 10.52 -12.58 -7.76
N ARG A 134 10.98 -13.10 -8.90
CA ARG A 134 10.45 -14.36 -9.47
C ARG A 134 10.85 -15.57 -8.65
#